data_AF-A0A1I3N2Z9-F1
#
_entry.id   AF-A0A1I3N2Z9-F1
#
_cell.length_a   1.000
_cell.length_b   1.000
_cell.length_c   1.000
_cell.angle_alpha   90.00
_cell.angle_beta   90.00
_cell.angle_gamma   90.00
#
_symmetry.space_group_name_H-M   'P 1'
#
loop_
_entity.id
_entity.type
_entity.pdbx_description
1 polymer ?
#
loop_
_entity_poly.entity_id
_entity_poly.type
_entity_poly.pdbx_seq_one_letter_code
_entity_poly.pdbx_strand_id
1 'polypeptide(L)'
;MAVSTFAFYFVRGNLSISADERHAIQLDAKEKEFVLAEMRSLLLFINGILKGLHEDDMTAVSKAAKSAGMGLWPSMHHLYLW
;
A
#
# COMPACT_ATOMS: atom_id res chain seq x y z
N MET A 1 -13.10 4.50 -28.50
CA MET A 1 -12.58 5.77 -27.96
C MET A 1 -12.76 5.94 -26.45
N ALA A 2 -13.13 4.89 -25.69
CA ALA A 2 -13.21 4.96 -24.22
C ALA A 2 -12.08 4.17 -23.54
N VAL A 3 -11.74 2.99 -24.09
CA VAL A 3 -10.67 2.11 -23.58
C VAL A 3 -9.30 2.79 -23.60
N SER A 4 -8.99 3.52 -24.68
CA SER A 4 -7.71 4.24 -24.83
C SER A 4 -7.54 5.36 -23.80
N THR A 5 -8.64 6.01 -23.40
CA THR A 5 -8.64 7.10 -22.43
C THR A 5 -8.44 6.54 -21.02
N PHE A 6 -9.14 5.45 -20.67
CA PHE A 6 -8.95 4.74 -19.40
C PHE A 6 -7.50 4.26 -19.23
N ALA A 7 -6.90 3.64 -20.25
CA ALA A 7 -5.50 3.22 -20.22
C ALA A 7 -4.53 4.39 -20.04
N PHE A 8 -4.82 5.54 -20.67
CA PHE A 8 -3.99 6.75 -20.52
C PHE A 8 -4.04 7.30 -19.09
N TYR A 9 -5.21 7.36 -18.46
CA TYR A 9 -5.35 7.80 -17.06
C TYR A 9 -4.67 6.83 -16.08
N PHE A 10 -4.71 5.52 -16.36
CA PHE A 10 -4.07 4.49 -15.54
C PHE A 10 -2.53 4.54 -15.62
N VAL A 11 -1.98 4.80 -16.81
CA VAL A 11 -0.51 4.91 -17.02
C VAL A 11 0.04 6.24 -16.52
N ARG A 12 -0.74 7.33 -16.62
CA ARG A 12 -0.26 8.68 -16.31
C ARG A 12 -0.63 9.16 -14.91
N GLY A 13 -1.60 8.52 -14.25
CA GLY A 13 -2.16 8.93 -12.97
C GLY A 13 -2.90 10.26 -13.06
N ASN A 14 -3.92 10.47 -12.22
CA ASN A 14 -4.54 11.79 -12.08
C ASN A 14 -3.67 12.64 -11.14
N LEU A 15 -2.60 13.21 -11.70
CA LEU A 15 -1.60 13.99 -10.99
C LEU A 15 -1.98 15.47 -11.05
N SER A 16 -2.12 16.10 -9.88
CA SER A 16 -2.29 17.56 -9.77
C SER A 16 -1.12 18.17 -9.02
N ILE A 17 -0.79 19.43 -9.30
CA ILE A 17 0.24 20.14 -8.55
C ILE A 17 -0.32 20.40 -7.14
N SER A 18 0.38 19.86 -6.15
CA SER A 18 0.12 20.01 -4.72
C SER A 18 0.55 21.39 -4.24
N ALA A 19 0.04 21.82 -3.09
CA ALA A 19 0.41 23.10 -2.45
C ALA A 19 1.91 23.19 -2.07
N ASP A 20 2.61 22.07 -2.04
CA ASP A 20 4.05 21.96 -1.80
C ASP A 20 4.86 21.77 -3.10
N GLU A 21 4.27 22.11 -4.25
CA GLU A 21 4.86 21.99 -5.60
C GLU A 21 5.19 20.55 -6.04
N ARG A 22 4.74 19.52 -5.29
CA ARG A 22 4.87 18.12 -5.71
C ARG A 22 3.67 17.65 -6.51
N HIS A 23 3.81 16.57 -7.28
CA HIS A 23 2.67 15.92 -7.92
C HIS A 23 1.86 15.14 -6.87
N ALA A 24 0.65 15.60 -6.59
CA ALA A 24 -0.33 14.88 -5.77
C ALA A 24 -1.09 13.86 -6.62
N ILE A 25 -1.08 12.62 -6.15
CA ILE A 25 -1.99 11.58 -6.62
C ILE A 25 -3.38 11.90 -6.05
N GLN A 26 -4.36 12.18 -6.92
CA GLN A 26 -5.73 12.33 -6.49
C GLN A 26 -6.32 10.96 -6.18
N LEU A 27 -6.61 10.72 -4.90
CA LEU A 27 -7.27 9.51 -4.41
C LEU A 27 -8.70 9.86 -3.99
N ASP A 28 -9.65 9.02 -4.35
CA ASP A 28 -10.98 9.06 -3.75
C ASP A 28 -10.94 8.62 -2.27
N ALA A 29 -12.07 8.75 -1.57
CA ALA A 29 -12.15 8.42 -0.15
C ALA A 29 -11.80 6.95 0.15
N LYS A 30 -12.21 6.02 -0.73
CA LYS A 30 -11.96 4.57 -0.57
C LYS A 30 -10.51 4.24 -0.86
N GLU A 31 -9.94 4.81 -1.92
CA GLU A 31 -8.53 4.65 -2.28
C GLU A 31 -7.62 5.21 -1.18
N LYS A 32 -7.97 6.36 -0.60
CA LYS A 32 -7.24 6.92 0.54
C LYS A 32 -7.32 6.02 1.78
N GLU A 33 -8.50 5.51 2.11
CA GLU A 33 -8.68 4.59 3.23
C GLU A 33 -7.87 3.31 3.04
N PHE A 34 -7.87 2.77 1.82
CA PHE A 34 -7.07 1.62 1.42
C PHE A 34 -5.57 1.87 1.62
N VAL A 35 -5.03 2.96 1.05
CA VAL A 35 -3.60 3.30 1.21
C VAL A 35 -3.23 3.45 2.70
N LEU A 36 -4.06 4.11 3.49
CA LEU A 36 -3.81 4.26 4.93
C LEU A 36 -3.89 2.93 5.68
N ALA A 37 -4.77 2.01 5.28
CA ALA A 37 -4.84 0.67 5.84
C ALA A 37 -3.56 -0.13 5.54
N GLU A 38 -3.07 -0.08 4.30
CA GLU A 38 -1.82 -0.74 3.91
C GLU A 38 -0.61 -0.16 4.66
N MET A 39 -0.53 1.17 4.81
CA MET A 39 0.53 1.83 5.59
C MET A 39 0.50 1.40 7.06
N ARG A 40 -0.69 1.28 7.68
CA ARG A 40 -0.82 0.77 9.06
C ARG A 40 -0.40 -0.69 9.17
N SER A 41 -0.78 -1.51 8.20
CA SER A 41 -0.40 -2.92 8.14
C SER A 41 1.13 -3.08 8.07
N LEU A 42 1.80 -2.29 7.21
CA LEU A 42 3.25 -2.26 7.11
C LEU A 42 3.92 -1.90 8.45
N LEU A 43 3.41 -0.88 9.14
CA LEU A 43 3.94 -0.48 10.44
C LEU A 43 3.77 -1.57 11.51
N LEU A 44 2.65 -2.30 11.51
CA LEU A 44 2.43 -3.43 12.41
C LEU A 44 3.46 -4.55 12.16
N PHE A 45 3.78 -4.85 10.91
CA PHE A 45 4.79 -5.86 10.59
C PHE A 45 6.19 -5.44 11.04
N ILE A 46 6.58 -4.18 10.80
CA ILE A 46 7.87 -3.63 11.27
C ILE A 46 7.96 -3.71 12.80
N ASN A 47 6.88 -3.36 13.50
CA ASN A 47 6.82 -3.49 14.96
C ASN A 47 6.98 -4.95 15.42
N GLY A 48 6.31 -5.89 14.74
CA GLY A 48 6.45 -7.32 15.03
C GLY A 48 7.87 -7.84 14.82
N ILE A 49 8.56 -7.40 13.76
CA ILE A 49 9.98 -7.72 13.50
C ILE A 49 10.87 -7.16 14.62
N LEU A 50 10.71 -5.88 14.97
CA LEU A 50 11.48 -5.23 16.03
C LEU A 50 11.27 -5.91 17.38
N LYS A 51 10.03 -6.30 17.70
CA LYS A 51 9.71 -7.03 18.91
C LYS A 51 10.38 -8.40 18.94
N GLY A 52 10.27 -9.18 17.85
CA GLY A 52 10.94 -10.48 17.76
C GLY A 52 12.46 -10.37 17.88
N LEU A 53 13.07 -9.31 17.32
CA LEU A 53 14.49 -9.04 17.48
C LEU A 53 14.87 -8.68 18.93
N HIS A 54 14.04 -7.89 19.61
CA HIS A 54 14.24 -7.56 21.03
C HIS A 54 14.15 -8.78 21.95
N GLU A 55 13.26 -9.73 21.61
CA GLU A 55 13.04 -10.97 22.36
C GLU A 55 13.98 -12.11 21.93
N ASP A 56 14.89 -11.88 20.96
CA ASP A 56 15.76 -12.87 20.32
C ASP A 56 14.99 -14.08 19.72
N ASP A 57 13.71 -13.87 19.36
CA ASP A 57 12.84 -14.87 18.74
C ASP A 57 12.81 -14.67 17.21
N MET A 58 13.75 -15.35 16.53
CA MET A 58 13.83 -15.34 15.07
C MET A 58 12.65 -16.03 14.37
N THR A 59 11.89 -16.87 15.08
CA THR A 59 10.67 -17.49 14.53
C THR A 59 9.56 -16.44 14.43
N ALA A 60 9.41 -15.60 15.47
CA ALA A 60 8.51 -14.45 15.45
C ALA A 60 8.90 -13.44 14.36
N VAL A 61 10.20 -13.14 14.21
CA VAL A 61 10.72 -12.28 13.13
C VAL A 61 10.34 -12.83 11.75
N SER A 62 10.62 -14.11 11.49
CA SER A 62 10.32 -14.77 10.22
C SER A 62 8.82 -14.76 9.89
N LYS A 63 7.98 -14.99 10.91
CA LYS A 63 6.52 -14.94 10.76
C LYS A 63 6.04 -13.52 10.41
N ALA A 64 6.50 -12.50 11.14
CA ALA A 64 6.15 -11.10 10.90
C ALA A 64 6.59 -10.61 9.51
N ALA A 65 7.80 -10.98 9.07
CA ALA A 65 8.31 -10.67 7.74
C ALA A 65 7.52 -11.35 6.62
N LYS A 66 7.14 -12.62 6.79
CA LYS A 66 6.27 -13.33 5.83
C LYS A 66 4.88 -12.71 5.72
N SER A 67 4.31 -12.28 6.85
CA SER A 67 3.02 -11.57 6.83
C SER A 67 3.10 -10.22 6.14
N ALA A 68 4.25 -9.55 6.09
CA ALA A 68 4.42 -8.33 5.30
C ALA A 68 4.25 -8.57 3.79
N GLY A 69 4.74 -9.70 3.28
CA GLY A 69 4.57 -10.09 1.88
C GLY A 69 3.17 -10.63 1.56
N MET A 70 2.58 -11.42 2.47
CA MET A 70 1.26 -12.01 2.26
C MET A 70 0.09 -11.10 2.65
N GLY A 71 0.27 -10.11 3.53
CA GLY A 71 -0.77 -9.12 3.86
C GLY A 71 -1.04 -8.13 2.72
N LEU A 72 -0.05 -7.94 1.86
CA LEU A 72 -0.11 -7.11 0.64
C LEU A 72 -0.88 -7.78 -0.52
N TRP A 73 -1.03 -9.11 -0.50
CA TRP A 73 -1.70 -9.85 -1.58
C TRP A 73 -3.25 -9.78 -1.52
N PRO A 74 -3.91 -9.92 -0.36
CA PRO A 74 -5.35 -9.70 -0.22
C PRO A 74 -5.76 -8.27 -0.59
N SER A 75 -4.92 -7.27 -0.29
CA SER A 75 -5.18 -5.87 -0.65
C SER A 75 -5.01 -5.63 -2.16
N MET A 76 -4.08 -6.32 -2.82
CA MET A 76 -3.96 -6.32 -4.29
C MET A 76 -5.21 -6.84 -5.02
N HIS A 77 -5.98 -7.75 -4.42
CA HIS A 77 -7.21 -8.27 -5.04
C HIS A 77 -8.33 -7.20 -5.17
N HIS A 78 -8.25 -6.12 -4.39
CA HIS A 78 -9.15 -4.95 -4.49
C HIS A 78 -8.69 -3.93 -5.55
N LEU A 79 -7.42 -3.97 -5.96
CA LEU A 79 -6.84 -3.12 -7.00
C LEU A 79 -7.12 -3.63 -8.43
N TYR A 80 -7.65 -4.85 -8.58
CA TYR A 80 -8.01 -5.46 -9.88
C TYR A 80 -9.48 -5.26 -10.30
N LEU A 81 -10.28 -4.54 -9.50
CA LEU A 81 -11.71 -4.28 -9.77
C LEU A 81 -11.99 -2.85 -10.28
N TRP A 82 -10.97 -2.18 -10.83
CA TRP A 82 -11.09 -0.94 -11.61
C TRP A 82 -10.32 -1.05 -12.92
#